data_AF-A0A2D4G4Z2-F1
#
_entry.id   AF-A0A2D4G4Z2-F1
#
_cell.length_a   1.000
_cell.length_b   1.000
_cell.length_c   1.000
_cell.angle_alpha   90.00
_cell.angle_beta   90.00
_cell.angle_gamma   90.00
#
_symmetry.space_group_name_H-M   'P 1'
#
loop_
_entity.id
_entity.type
_entity.pdbx_description
1 polymer ?
#
loop_
_entity_poly.entity_id
_entity_poly.type
_entity_poly.pdbx_seq_one_letter_code
_entity_poly.pdbx_strand_id
1 'polypeptide(L)'
;LTGDLVVWSDDLNPPQVIRTLLPLLLETSTESVAEMSSNSLERILGPAESDEFLSRVYEKLIMGCYNILANHSDPNSGLDEAILEECLQHLEKQLESSQARKAMEDFFAESGELVQIMMATANENLSAKFCNRVLKFFTKLFQLTEKSPNPSLL
;
A
#
# COMPACT_ATOMS: atom_id res chain seq x y z
N LEU A 1 30.47 8.22 11.02
CA LEU A 1 29.36 9.16 11.30
C LEU A 1 28.67 9.49 9.98
N THR A 2 27.96 8.52 9.41
CA THR A 2 26.93 8.78 8.39
C THR A 2 25.75 9.34 9.16
N GLY A 3 25.70 10.67 9.20
CA GLY A 3 24.80 11.44 10.04
C GLY A 3 23.36 11.18 9.66
N ASP A 4 22.54 11.01 10.69
CA ASP A 4 21.11 10.92 10.56
C ASP A 4 20.53 12.21 9.95
N LEU A 5 19.68 12.08 8.93
CA LEU A 5 19.13 13.21 8.18
C LEU A 5 18.30 14.14 9.07
N VAL A 6 17.75 13.63 10.19
CA VAL A 6 16.94 14.40 11.13
C VAL A 6 17.79 15.41 11.92
N VAL A 7 19.09 15.16 12.09
CA VAL A 7 20.00 16.08 12.79
C VAL A 7 20.27 17.35 11.97
N TRP A 8 19.94 17.37 10.68
CA TRP A 8 20.30 18.45 9.76
C TRP A 8 19.19 19.49 9.53
N SER A 9 18.06 19.39 10.23
CA SER A 9 16.93 20.31 10.06
C SER A 9 16.41 20.81 11.40
N ASP A 10 16.67 22.09 11.71
CA ASP A 10 16.15 22.74 12.93
C ASP A 10 14.62 22.88 12.92
N ASP A 11 13.99 22.80 11.72
CA ASP A 11 12.53 22.85 11.51
C ASP A 11 12.01 21.54 10.87
N LEU A 12 12.07 20.42 11.59
CA LEU A 12 11.53 19.16 11.07
C LEU A 12 10.01 19.25 10.88
N ASN A 13 9.54 19.03 9.65
CA ASN A 13 8.12 18.81 9.34
C ASN A 13 7.88 17.30 9.22
N PRO A 14 7.35 16.61 10.26
CA PRO A 14 7.28 15.15 10.27
C PRO A 14 6.53 14.54 9.07
N PRO A 15 5.36 15.06 8.63
CA PRO A 15 4.72 14.64 7.39
C PRO A 15 5.61 14.66 6.15
N GLN A 16 6.45 15.68 5.98
CA GLN A 16 7.34 15.79 4.82
C GLN A 16 8.48 14.78 4.87
N VAL A 17 9.04 14.53 6.06
CA VAL A 17 10.09 13.53 6.25
C VAL A 17 9.55 12.14 5.98
N ILE A 18 8.39 11.79 6.53
CA ILE A 18 7.72 10.51 6.27
C ILE A 18 7.47 10.33 4.77
N ARG A 19 6.90 11.35 4.11
CA ARG A 19 6.60 11.30 2.67
C ARG A 19 7.86 11.06 1.82
N THR A 20 9.00 11.59 2.24
CA THR A 20 10.27 11.53 1.47
C THR A 20 11.05 10.25 1.75
N LEU A 21 11.18 9.86 3.02
CA LEU A 21 12.05 8.75 3.43
C LEU A 21 11.38 7.39 3.37
N LEU A 22 10.06 7.32 3.59
CA LEU A 22 9.34 6.04 3.56
C LEU A 22 9.43 5.33 2.19
N PRO A 23 9.30 6.01 1.03
CA PRO A 23 9.57 5.37 -0.27
C PRO A 23 10.99 4.79 -0.38
N LEU A 24 12.00 5.50 0.11
CA LEU A 24 13.40 5.05 0.05
C LEU A 24 13.67 3.82 0.92
N LEU A 25 12.86 3.61 1.95
CA LEU A 25 12.92 2.38 2.76
C LEU A 25 12.30 1.19 2.03
N LEU A 26 11.28 1.42 1.19
CA LEU A 26 10.51 0.37 0.52
C LEU A 26 11.08 -0.04 -0.83
N GLU A 27 11.90 0.82 -1.45
CA GLU A 27 12.48 0.55 -2.75
C GLU A 27 13.81 -0.21 -2.62
N THR A 28 13.88 -1.42 -3.18
CA THR A 28 15.10 -2.26 -3.07
C THR A 28 16.32 -1.62 -3.75
N SER A 29 16.10 -0.77 -4.78
CA SER A 29 17.18 -0.05 -5.46
C SER A 29 17.89 0.97 -4.55
N THR A 30 17.24 1.37 -3.44
CA THR A 30 17.73 2.35 -2.47
C THR A 30 18.26 1.70 -1.19
N GLU A 31 18.67 0.44 -1.24
CA GLU A 31 19.27 -0.29 -0.11
C GLU A 31 20.42 0.50 0.57
N SER A 32 21.23 1.22 -0.23
CA SER A 32 22.35 2.04 0.28
C SER A 32 21.93 3.15 1.24
N VAL A 33 20.66 3.57 1.22
CA VAL A 33 20.09 4.59 2.11
C VAL A 33 18.98 4.04 3.02
N ALA A 34 18.73 2.73 3.02
CA ALA A 34 17.66 2.12 3.79
C ALA A 34 17.87 2.27 5.30
N GLU A 35 19.07 2.00 5.82
CA GLU A 35 19.39 2.14 7.24
C GLU A 35 19.25 3.59 7.72
N MET A 36 19.76 4.54 6.92
CA MET A 36 19.65 5.98 7.23
C MET A 36 18.19 6.45 7.23
N SER A 37 17.40 5.96 6.27
CA SER A 37 15.97 6.27 6.17
C SER A 37 15.20 5.68 7.36
N SER A 38 15.50 4.42 7.74
CA SER A 38 14.88 3.76 8.91
C SER A 38 15.17 4.52 10.19
N ASN A 39 16.44 4.82 10.48
CA ASN A 39 16.84 5.55 11.70
C ASN A 39 16.15 6.91 11.82
N SER A 40 16.03 7.61 10.70
CA SER A 40 15.36 8.92 10.63
C SER A 40 13.85 8.80 10.87
N LEU A 41 13.21 7.79 10.27
CA LEU A 41 11.80 7.50 10.45
C LEU A 41 11.50 7.04 11.88
N GLU A 42 12.38 6.25 12.50
CA GLU A 42 12.20 5.75 13.86
C GLU A 42 12.19 6.86 14.92
N ARG A 43 12.89 7.97 14.66
CA ARG A 43 12.83 9.16 15.51
C ARG A 43 11.45 9.83 15.50
N ILE A 44 10.70 9.67 14.41
CA ILE A 44 9.41 10.33 14.19
C ILE A 44 8.25 9.40 14.56
N LEU A 45 8.31 8.16 14.09
CA LEU A 45 7.23 7.17 14.16
C LEU A 45 7.43 6.16 15.31
N GLY A 46 8.55 6.23 16.04
CA GLY A 46 8.95 5.19 16.98
C GLY A 46 9.61 3.99 16.30
N PRO A 47 9.94 2.92 17.04
CA PRO A 47 10.68 1.76 16.53
C PRO A 47 10.07 1.18 15.25
N ALA A 48 10.88 0.58 14.36
CA ALA A 48 10.39 0.04 13.08
C ALA A 48 9.30 -1.03 13.22
N GLU A 49 9.30 -1.75 14.35
CA GLU A 49 8.31 -2.78 14.70
C GLU A 49 7.08 -2.22 15.44
N SER A 50 7.02 -0.90 15.66
CA SER A 50 5.89 -0.26 16.34
C SER A 50 4.66 -0.17 15.44
N ASP A 51 3.48 -0.12 16.06
CA ASP A 51 2.22 -0.06 15.33
C ASP A 51 2.11 1.17 14.42
N GLU A 52 2.62 2.32 14.88
CA GLU A 52 2.60 3.56 14.12
C GLU A 52 3.51 3.47 12.89
N PHE A 53 4.73 2.94 13.03
CA PHE A 53 5.65 2.78 11.92
C PHE A 53 5.09 1.82 10.86
N LEU A 54 4.66 0.64 11.29
CA LEU A 54 4.13 -0.39 10.40
C LEU A 54 2.83 0.05 9.72
N SER A 55 1.97 0.81 10.42
CA SER A 55 0.77 1.42 9.82
C SER A 55 1.14 2.30 8.61
N ARG A 56 2.15 3.17 8.72
CA ARG A 56 2.61 4.00 7.59
C ARG A 56 3.18 3.17 6.45
N VAL A 57 3.96 2.15 6.76
CA VAL A 57 4.51 1.22 5.76
C VAL A 57 3.37 0.55 4.97
N TYR A 58 2.39 -0.03 5.66
CA TYR A 58 1.27 -0.68 5.00
C TYR A 58 0.41 0.30 4.20
N GLU A 59 0.07 1.45 4.77
CA GLU A 59 -0.66 2.51 4.06
C GLU A 59 0.04 2.86 2.74
N LYS A 60 1.35 3.06 2.78
CA LYS A 60 2.14 3.41 1.59
C LYS A 60 2.15 2.32 0.53
N LEU A 61 2.31 1.05 0.94
CA LEU A 61 2.28 -0.10 0.03
C LEU A 61 0.90 -0.31 -0.60
N ILE A 62 -0.16 -0.19 0.20
CA ILE A 62 -1.54 -0.33 -0.24
C ILE A 62 -1.89 0.78 -1.24
N MET A 63 -1.59 2.03 -0.89
CA MET A 63 -1.80 3.18 -1.78
C MET A 63 -1.02 3.01 -3.09
N GLY A 64 0.21 2.52 -3.05
CA GLY A 64 1.01 2.24 -4.24
C GLY A 64 0.34 1.22 -5.17
N CYS A 65 -0.06 0.06 -4.62
CA CYS A 65 -0.77 -0.97 -5.38
C CYS A 65 -2.11 -0.47 -5.93
N TYR A 66 -2.89 0.24 -5.11
CA TYR A 66 -4.17 0.82 -5.50
C TYR A 66 -4.00 1.82 -6.66
N ASN A 67 -3.02 2.72 -6.59
CA ASN A 67 -2.81 3.72 -7.63
C ASN A 67 -2.46 3.09 -8.98
N ILE A 68 -1.70 1.98 -8.97
CA ILE A 68 -1.40 1.21 -10.18
C ILE A 68 -2.70 0.60 -10.74
N LEU A 69 -3.48 -0.08 -9.89
CA LEU A 69 -4.72 -0.72 -10.30
C LEU A 69 -5.77 0.27 -10.80
N ALA A 70 -5.96 1.39 -10.10
CA ALA A 70 -6.99 2.39 -10.41
C ALA A 70 -6.64 3.22 -11.66
N ASN A 71 -5.37 3.57 -11.86
CA ASN A 71 -4.98 4.52 -12.92
C ASN A 71 -4.35 3.88 -14.15
N HIS A 72 -3.87 2.63 -14.05
CA HIS A 72 -3.10 1.98 -15.12
C HIS A 72 -3.70 0.67 -15.64
N SER A 73 -4.93 0.34 -15.23
CA SER A 73 -5.69 -0.77 -15.83
C SER A 73 -6.25 -0.45 -17.21
N ASP A 74 -6.14 0.79 -17.70
CA ASP A 74 -6.60 1.20 -19.05
C ASP A 74 -5.66 0.65 -20.15
N PRO A 75 -6.18 0.27 -21.33
CA PRO A 75 -5.37 -0.28 -22.42
C PRO A 75 -4.27 0.66 -22.92
N ASN A 76 -4.42 1.97 -22.75
CA ASN A 76 -3.45 2.97 -23.20
C ASN A 76 -2.33 3.20 -22.19
N SER A 77 -2.35 2.55 -21.02
CA SER A 77 -1.32 2.73 -19.99
C SER A 77 0.05 2.17 -20.40
N GLY A 78 0.07 1.20 -21.32
CA GLY A 78 1.28 0.46 -21.70
C GLY A 78 1.84 -0.44 -20.59
N LEU A 79 1.10 -0.60 -19.49
CA LEU A 79 1.50 -1.43 -18.36
C LEU A 79 1.27 -2.91 -18.67
N ASP A 80 2.25 -3.76 -18.33
CA ASP A 80 2.08 -5.21 -18.43
C ASP A 80 1.04 -5.69 -17.40
N GLU A 81 0.07 -6.49 -17.85
CA GLU A 81 -0.95 -7.09 -16.99
C GLU A 81 -0.35 -7.85 -15.80
N ALA A 82 0.84 -8.44 -15.95
CA ALA A 82 1.55 -9.10 -14.85
C ALA A 82 1.77 -8.18 -13.64
N ILE A 83 2.00 -6.87 -13.87
CA ILE A 83 2.18 -5.89 -12.79
C ILE A 83 0.86 -5.66 -12.05
N LEU A 84 -0.26 -5.60 -12.78
CA LEU A 84 -1.60 -5.50 -12.17
C LEU A 84 -1.91 -6.77 -11.34
N GLU A 85 -1.56 -7.96 -11.87
CA GLU A 85 -1.71 -9.22 -11.14
C GLU A 85 -0.89 -9.26 -9.85
N GLU A 86 0.34 -8.76 -9.89
CA GLU A 86 1.23 -8.69 -8.72
C GLU A 86 0.71 -7.71 -7.67
N CYS A 87 0.19 -6.55 -8.08
CA CYS A 87 -0.44 -5.59 -7.17
C CYS A 87 -1.64 -6.21 -6.44
N LEU A 88 -2.54 -6.89 -7.17
CA LEU A 88 -3.67 -7.59 -6.56
C LEU A 88 -3.23 -8.70 -5.62
N GLN A 89 -2.24 -9.50 -6.04
CA GLN A 89 -1.71 -10.58 -5.22
C GLN A 89 -1.07 -10.06 -3.93
N HIS A 90 -0.37 -8.93 -4.02
CA HIS A 90 0.20 -8.26 -2.85
C HIS A 90 -0.91 -7.84 -1.88
N LEU A 91 -1.94 -7.11 -2.35
CA LEU A 91 -3.08 -6.71 -1.54
C LEU A 91 -3.79 -7.92 -0.91
N GLU A 92 -4.02 -8.99 -1.68
CA GLU A 92 -4.65 -10.21 -1.19
C GLU A 92 -3.84 -10.88 -0.07
N LYS A 93 -2.51 -10.88 -0.17
CA LYS A 93 -1.62 -11.42 0.86
C LYS A 93 -1.64 -10.56 2.12
N GLN A 94 -1.69 -9.23 1.99
CA GLN A 94 -1.75 -8.33 3.16
C GLN A 94 -3.00 -8.58 4.02
N LEU A 95 -4.10 -9.08 3.43
CA LEU A 95 -5.30 -9.44 4.17
C LEU A 95 -5.09 -10.57 5.21
N GLU A 96 -3.94 -11.24 5.24
CA GLU A 96 -3.61 -12.26 6.24
C GLU A 96 -3.05 -11.66 7.54
N SER A 97 -2.50 -10.44 7.49
CA SER A 97 -2.02 -9.72 8.66
C SER A 97 -3.15 -8.89 9.29
N SER A 98 -3.33 -8.95 10.61
CA SER A 98 -4.32 -8.11 11.30
C SER A 98 -4.01 -6.62 11.15
N GLN A 99 -2.73 -6.26 11.21
CA GLN A 99 -2.29 -4.87 11.12
C GLN A 99 -2.43 -4.33 9.69
N ALA A 100 -2.03 -5.12 8.69
CA ALA A 100 -2.16 -4.71 7.29
C ALA A 100 -3.63 -4.67 6.86
N ARG A 101 -4.48 -5.57 7.39
CA ARG A 101 -5.95 -5.46 7.24
C ARG A 101 -6.46 -4.14 7.79
N LYS A 102 -6.09 -3.76 9.01
CA LYS A 102 -6.52 -2.49 9.60
C LYS A 102 -6.10 -1.29 8.73
N ALA A 103 -4.86 -1.26 8.27
CA ALA A 103 -4.40 -0.22 7.35
C ALA A 103 -5.17 -0.21 6.01
N MET A 104 -5.56 -1.38 5.50
CA MET A 104 -6.39 -1.50 4.29
C MET A 104 -7.80 -0.98 4.52
N GLU A 105 -8.42 -1.31 5.65
CA GLU A 105 -9.73 -0.78 6.06
C GLU A 105 -9.69 0.75 6.15
N ASP A 106 -8.69 1.31 6.83
CA ASP A 106 -8.54 2.75 7.00
C ASP A 106 -8.31 3.45 5.65
N PHE A 107 -7.46 2.89 4.78
CA PHE A 107 -7.21 3.43 3.45
C PHE A 107 -8.48 3.49 2.58
N PHE A 108 -9.26 2.41 2.53
CA PHE A 108 -10.50 2.36 1.73
C PHE A 108 -11.67 3.10 2.38
N ALA A 109 -11.62 3.40 3.68
CA ALA A 109 -12.59 4.26 4.35
C ALA A 109 -12.39 5.75 4.04
N GLU A 110 -11.14 6.17 3.81
CA GLU A 110 -10.80 7.60 3.64
C GLU A 110 -10.50 8.03 2.20
N SER A 111 -9.80 7.20 1.42
CA SER A 111 -9.18 7.65 0.15
C SER A 111 -9.38 6.67 -1.02
N GLY A 112 -9.37 5.37 -0.76
CA GLY A 112 -9.45 4.35 -1.79
C GLY A 112 -10.88 4.05 -2.22
N GLU A 113 -11.09 3.85 -3.52
CA GLU A 113 -12.39 3.44 -4.06
C GLU A 113 -12.30 2.01 -4.61
N LEU A 114 -12.83 1.03 -3.86
CA LEU A 114 -12.84 -0.37 -4.31
C LEU A 114 -13.50 -0.53 -5.70
N VAL A 115 -14.50 0.30 -6.02
CA VAL A 115 -15.16 0.28 -7.34
C VAL A 115 -14.16 0.48 -8.49
N GLN A 116 -13.09 1.25 -8.30
CA GLN A 116 -12.07 1.46 -9.35
C GLN A 116 -11.31 0.17 -9.67
N ILE A 117 -11.03 -0.67 -8.66
CA ILE A 117 -10.44 -1.99 -8.88
C ILE A 117 -11.45 -2.91 -9.59
N MET A 118 -12.74 -2.85 -9.20
CA MET A 118 -13.78 -3.66 -9.84
C MET A 118 -13.98 -3.29 -11.32
N MET A 119 -13.93 -1.99 -11.66
CA MET A 119 -14.11 -1.51 -13.03
C MET A 119 -13.05 -2.05 -13.99
N ALA A 120 -11.87 -2.44 -13.52
CA ALA A 120 -10.87 -3.11 -14.35
C ALA A 120 -11.41 -4.40 -14.99
N THR A 121 -12.38 -5.08 -14.36
CA THR A 121 -13.01 -6.29 -14.95
C THR A 121 -13.87 -6.02 -16.18
N ALA A 122 -14.27 -4.76 -16.41
CA ALA A 122 -14.99 -4.35 -17.61
C ALA A 122 -14.05 -4.02 -18.77
N ASN A 123 -12.73 -4.00 -18.57
CA ASN A 123 -11.78 -3.78 -19.63
C ASN A 123 -11.57 -5.07 -20.45
N GLU A 124 -12.06 -5.06 -21.69
CA GLU A 124 -11.95 -6.19 -22.63
C GLU A 124 -10.51 -6.54 -23.02
N ASN A 125 -9.55 -5.64 -22.77
CA ASN A 125 -8.13 -5.86 -23.04
C ASN A 125 -7.41 -6.59 -21.90
N LEU A 126 -8.04 -6.73 -20.73
CA LEU A 126 -7.51 -7.53 -19.64
C LEU A 126 -8.02 -8.97 -19.74
N SER A 127 -7.16 -9.91 -19.35
CA SER A 127 -7.44 -11.33 -19.49
C SER A 127 -8.49 -11.80 -18.47
N ALA A 128 -9.17 -12.89 -18.81
CA ALA A 128 -10.05 -13.57 -17.88
C ALA A 128 -9.32 -14.03 -16.60
N LYS A 129 -8.01 -14.29 -16.67
CA LYS A 129 -7.18 -14.65 -15.51
C LYS A 129 -7.07 -13.46 -14.54
N PHE A 130 -6.82 -12.26 -15.05
CA PHE A 130 -6.81 -11.05 -14.24
C PHE A 130 -8.19 -10.79 -13.62
N CYS A 131 -9.27 -10.86 -14.41
CA CYS A 131 -10.64 -10.68 -13.91
C CYS A 131 -10.96 -11.66 -12.77
N ASN A 132 -10.57 -12.93 -12.91
CA ASN A 132 -10.75 -13.92 -11.84
C ASN A 132 -9.95 -13.58 -10.57
N ARG A 133 -8.75 -12.97 -10.68
CA ARG A 133 -8.00 -12.49 -9.51
C ARG A 133 -8.71 -11.34 -8.81
N VAL A 134 -9.28 -10.38 -9.57
CA VAL A 134 -10.09 -9.29 -8.98
C VAL A 134 -11.26 -9.90 -8.20
N LEU A 135 -12.04 -10.78 -8.80
CA LEU A 135 -13.18 -11.42 -8.14
C LEU A 135 -12.78 -12.21 -6.89
N LYS A 136 -11.64 -12.91 -6.92
CA LYS A 136 -11.09 -13.62 -5.76
C LYS A 136 -10.70 -12.65 -4.63
N PHE A 137 -10.09 -11.52 -4.95
CA PHE A 137 -9.76 -10.48 -3.98
C PHE A 137 -11.03 -9.94 -3.29
N PHE A 138 -12.06 -9.57 -4.05
CA PHE A 138 -13.34 -9.13 -3.50
C PHE A 138 -14.03 -10.22 -2.66
N THR A 139 -13.99 -11.47 -3.11
CA THR A 139 -14.52 -12.60 -2.34
C THR A 139 -13.83 -12.71 -0.98
N LYS A 140 -12.50 -12.54 -0.92
CA LYS A 140 -11.74 -12.56 0.34
C LYS A 140 -12.10 -11.39 1.25
N LEU A 141 -12.27 -10.18 0.69
CA LEU A 141 -12.74 -9.01 1.44
C LEU A 141 -14.11 -9.26 2.09
N PHE A 142 -15.11 -9.69 1.31
CA PHE A 142 -16.45 -9.94 1.83
C PHE A 142 -16.46 -11.02 2.90
N GLN A 143 -15.73 -12.11 2.71
CA GLN A 143 -15.60 -13.18 3.71
C GLN A 143 -14.98 -12.69 5.03
N LEU A 144 -14.09 -11.70 4.99
CA LEU A 144 -13.50 -11.12 6.19
C LEU A 144 -14.50 -10.21 6.91
N THR A 145 -15.23 -9.38 6.18
CA THR A 145 -16.28 -8.53 6.75
C THR A 145 -17.40 -9.36 7.40
N GLU A 146 -17.80 -10.49 6.81
CA GLU A 146 -18.81 -11.38 7.40
C GLU A 146 -18.34 -12.05 8.70
N LYS A 147 -17.04 -12.39 8.81
CA LYS A 147 -16.47 -13.04 10.01
C LYS A 147 -16.24 -12.07 11.17
N SER A 148 -16.12 -10.79 10.88
CA SER A 148 -15.93 -9.72 11.85
C SER A 148 -16.67 -8.49 11.33
N PRO A 149 -17.99 -8.36 11.60
CA PRO A 149 -18.79 -7.25 11.08
C PRO A 149 -18.31 -5.94 11.70
N ASN A 150 -17.40 -5.27 10.99
CA ASN A 150 -16.97 -3.92 11.28
C ASN A 150 -17.83 -3.00 10.39
N PRO A 151 -18.68 -2.12 10.97
CA PRO A 151 -19.66 -1.33 10.21
C PRO A 151 -19.05 -0.30 9.24
N SER A 152 -17.72 -0.14 9.21
CA SER A 152 -16.99 0.85 8.41
C SER A 152 -16.71 0.44 6.95
N LEU A 153 -17.00 -0.81 6.56
CA LEU A 153 -16.73 -1.36 5.22
C LEU A 153 -18.00 -1.55 4.36
N LEU A 154 -19.14 -1.01 4.80
CA LEU A 154 -20.43 -1.05 4.11
C LEU A 154 -20.79 0.31 3.52
#